data_AF-A0A6N9V611-F1
#
_entry.id   AF-A0A6N9V611-F1
#
_cell.length_a   1.000
_cell.length_b   1.000
_cell.length_c   1.000
_cell.angle_alpha   90.00
_cell.angle_beta   90.00
_cell.angle_gamma   90.00
#
_symmetry.space_group_name_H-M   'P 1'
#
loop_
_entity.id
_entity.type
_entity.pdbx_description
1 polymer ?
#
loop_
_entity_poly.entity_id
_entity_poly.type
_entity_poly.pdbx_seq_one_letter_code
_entity_poly.pdbx_strand_id
1 'polypeptide(L)' 'EAGRRMNSLAQGGRPVDVAETTAWFAHPGSGAVNGQVVRVCGQSLLGA' A
#
# COMPACT_ATOMS: atom_id res chain seq x y z
N GLU A 1 -12.97 4.82 -13.73
CA GLU A 1 -13.32 3.51 -13.14
C GLU A 1 -12.22 2.45 -13.27
N ALA A 2 -11.54 2.32 -14.42
CA ALA A 2 -10.50 1.29 -14.63
C ALA A 2 -9.48 1.17 -13.47
N GLY A 3 -8.83 2.26 -13.04
CA GLY A 3 -7.88 2.22 -11.92
C GLY A 3 -8.46 1.80 -10.57
N ARG A 4 -9.77 2.02 -10.34
CA ARG A 4 -10.47 1.60 -9.12
C ARG A 4 -10.71 0.10 -9.07
N ARG A 5 -10.77 -0.57 -10.23
CA ARG A 5 -11.13 -1.99 -10.34
C ARG A 5 -10.00 -2.88 -10.86
N MET A 6 -8.96 -2.32 -11.48
CA MET A 6 -7.77 -3.03 -11.99
C MET A 6 -6.78 -3.37 -10.86
N ASN A 7 -7.27 -4.09 -9.87
CA ASN A 7 -6.51 -4.64 -8.76
C ASN A 7 -7.28 -5.85 -8.19
N SER A 8 -6.61 -6.72 -7.45
CA SER A 8 -7.21 -7.97 -6.98
C SER A 8 -8.33 -7.79 -5.96
N LEU A 9 -8.39 -6.63 -5.29
CA LEU A 9 -9.47 -6.30 -4.35
C LEU A 9 -10.69 -5.65 -5.01
N ALA A 10 -10.62 -5.42 -6.33
CA ALA A 10 -11.66 -4.80 -7.16
C ALA A 10 -12.23 -3.51 -6.55
N GLN A 11 -11.44 -2.73 -5.81
CA GLN A 11 -11.89 -1.50 -5.17
C GLN A 11 -10.77 -0.46 -5.09
N GLY A 12 -11.15 0.82 -4.94
CA GLY A 12 -10.20 1.88 -4.67
C GLY A 12 -9.82 1.90 -3.20
N GLY A 13 -8.56 2.16 -2.91
CA GLY A 13 -8.09 2.33 -1.53
C GLY A 13 -8.71 3.55 -0.85
N ARG A 14 -8.63 3.55 0.47
CA ARG A 14 -8.99 4.66 1.35
C ARG A 14 -7.72 5.32 1.88
N PRO A 15 -7.78 6.59 2.33
CA PRO A 15 -6.63 7.25 2.96
C PRO A 15 -6.04 6.49 4.17
N VAL A 16 -6.88 5.80 4.94
CA VAL A 16 -6.44 5.02 6.11
C VAL A 16 -5.50 3.87 5.73
N ASP A 17 -5.69 3.24 4.58
CA ASP A 17 -4.86 2.10 4.13
C ASP A 17 -3.40 2.53 3.91
N VAL A 18 -3.22 3.75 3.38
CA VAL A 18 -1.90 4.37 3.20
C VAL A 18 -1.32 4.75 4.56
N ALA A 19 -2.13 5.38 5.42
CA ALA A 19 -1.71 5.80 6.75
C ALA A 19 -1.22 4.63 7.63
N GLU A 20 -1.89 3.48 7.57
CA GLU A 20 -1.48 2.28 8.31
C GLU A 20 -0.11 1.76 7.86
N THR A 21 0.16 1.75 6.55
CA THR A 21 1.47 1.31 6.04
C THR A 21 2.58 2.30 6.43
N THR A 22 2.31 3.60 6.39
CA THR A 22 3.24 4.63 6.87
C THR A 22 3.49 4.51 8.38
N ALA A 23 2.43 4.31 9.17
CA ALA A 23 2.53 4.12 10.61
C ALA A 23 3.31 2.84 10.96
N TRP A 24 3.16 1.77 10.18
CA TRP A 24 3.96 0.56 10.32
C TRP A 24 5.46 0.84 10.12
N PHE A 25 5.85 1.62 9.10
CA PHE A 25 7.26 2.02 8.94
C PHE A 25 7.76 2.88 10.12
N ALA A 26 6.92 3.76 10.67
CA ALA A 26 7.27 4.62 11.80
C ALA A 26 7.23 3.89 13.17
N HIS A 27 6.66 2.68 13.23
CA HIS A 27 6.47 1.96 14.47
C HIS A 27 7.83 1.60 15.11
N PRO A 28 8.02 1.78 16.44
CA PRO A 28 9.31 1.51 17.09
C PRO A 28 9.83 0.08 16.89
N GLY A 29 8.93 -0.90 16.77
CA GLY A 29 9.27 -2.30 16.49
C GLY A 29 9.75 -2.57 15.05
N SER A 30 9.64 -1.60 14.14
CA SER A 30 9.99 -1.76 12.72
C SER A 30 11.42 -1.30 12.40
N GLY A 31 12.27 -1.03 13.39
CA GLY A 31 13.62 -0.48 13.18
C GLY A 31 14.55 -1.31 12.29
N ALA A 32 14.27 -2.60 12.08
CA ALA A 32 15.00 -3.46 11.16
C ALA A 32 14.53 -3.36 9.68
N VAL A 33 13.39 -2.69 9.42
CA VAL A 33 12.81 -2.54 8.08
C VAL A 33 13.28 -1.21 7.48
N ASN A 34 14.31 -1.27 6.63
CA ASN A 34 14.92 -0.09 6.01
C ASN A 34 15.04 -0.24 4.48
N GLY A 35 15.02 0.89 3.77
CA GLY A 35 15.22 0.94 2.31
C GLY A 35 14.12 0.27 1.47
N GLN A 36 12.94 0.05 2.05
CA GLN A 36 11.84 -0.64 1.37
C GLN A 36 10.95 0.33 0.59
N VAL A 37 10.41 -0.16 -0.52
CA VAL A 37 9.31 0.48 -1.25
C VAL A 37 8.14 -0.49 -1.25
N VAL A 38 7.04 -0.14 -0.58
CA VAL A 38 5.86 -0.99 -0.44
C VAL A 38 4.67 -0.32 -1.11
N ARG A 39 4.04 -1.04 -2.05
CA ARG A 39 2.85 -0.53 -2.75
C ARG A 39 1.59 -0.77 -1.92
N VAL A 40 0.88 0.31 -1.59
CA VAL A 40 -0.48 0.26 -1.02
C VAL A 40 -1.51 0.34 -2.14
N CYS A 41 -1.68 -0.75 -2.88
CA CYS A 41 -2.38 -0.71 -4.18
C CYS A 41 -3.47 -1.77 -4.38
N GLY A 42 -3.78 -2.58 -3.35
CA GLY A 42 -4.71 -3.70 -3.50
C GLY A 42 -4.26 -4.73 -4.56
N GLN A 43 -2.95 -4.81 -4.83
CA GLN A 43 -2.35 -5.55 -5.94
C GLN A 43 -2.82 -5.05 -7.31
N SER A 44 -2.58 -3.78 -7.62
CA SER A 44 -2.91 -3.20 -8.92
C SER A 44 -2.09 -3.81 -10.07
N LEU A 45 -2.76 -4.01 -11.21
CA LEU A 45 -2.19 -4.56 -12.44
C LEU A 45 -1.11 -3.67 -13.07
N LEU A 46 -1.07 -2.37 -12.73
CA LEU A 46 -0.03 -1.46 -13.21
C LEU A 46 1.28 -1.75 -12.45
N GLY A 47 2.39 -1.86 -13.18
CA GLY A 47 3.73 -2.13 -12.65
C GLY A 47 4.80 -2.04 -13.73
N ALA A 48 6.05 -2.25 -13.34
CA ALA A 48 7.21 -2.39 -14.23
C ALA A 48 7.86 -3.76 -13.98
#